data_AF-A0A5E6NKB9-F1
#
_entry.id   AF-A0A5E6NKB9-F1
#
_cell.length_a   1.000
_cell.length_b   1.000
_cell.length_c   1.000
_cell.angle_alpha   90.00
_cell.angle_beta   90.00
_cell.angle_gamma   90.00
#
_symmetry.space_group_name_H-M   'P 1'
#
loop_
_entity.id
_entity.type
_entity.pdbx_description
1 polymer ?
#
loop_
_entity_poly.entity_id
_entity_poly.type
_entity_poly.pdbx_seq_one_letter_code
_entity_poly.pdbx_strand_id
1 'polypeptide(L)' 'MERVYIDCEQLQEICAQHGVFSLPVVQVFFMGQKFIEEMRGFSLMALEQKIKKIYSKMSI' A
#
# COMPACT_ATOMS: atom_id res chain seq x y z
N MET A 1 -11.23 7.63 0.92
CA MET A 1 -10.19 6.60 0.70
C MET A 1 -10.44 6.00 -0.67
N GLU A 2 -9.47 6.11 -1.56
CA GLU A 2 -9.55 5.52 -2.90
C GLU A 2 -8.84 4.16 -2.89
N ARG A 3 -9.31 3.21 -3.72
CA ARG A 3 -8.67 1.91 -3.90
C ARG A 3 -8.34 1.77 -5.38
N VAL A 4 -7.08 1.48 -5.67
CA VAL A 4 -6.59 1.23 -7.02
C VAL A 4 -6.04 -0.19 -7.06
N TYR A 5 -6.45 -0.95 -8.06
CA TYR A 5 -5.88 -2.26 -8.35
C TYR A 5 -4.90 -2.12 -9.51
N ILE A 6 -3.71 -2.69 -9.36
CA ILE A 6 -2.66 -2.69 -10.37
C ILE A 6 -2.30 -4.15 -10.66
N ASP A 7 -2.45 -4.55 -11.91
CA ASP A 7 -1.94 -5.82 -12.43
C ASP A 7 -0.49 -5.63 -12.90
N CYS A 8 0.46 -6.13 -12.11
CA CYS A 8 1.89 -6.01 -12.43
C CYS A 8 2.33 -6.89 -13.60
N GLU A 9 1.52 -7.86 -14.05
CA GLU A 9 1.83 -8.60 -15.28
C GLU A 9 1.64 -7.72 -16.51
N GLN A 10 0.66 -6.81 -16.48
CA GLN A 10 0.37 -5.85 -17.56
C GLN A 10 1.16 -4.54 -17.43
N LEU A 11 1.44 -4.09 -16.21
CA LEU A 11 2.04 -2.79 -15.90
C LEU A 11 3.41 -2.93 -15.20
N GLN A 12 4.29 -3.75 -15.77
CA GLN A 12 5.60 -4.10 -15.18
C GLN A 12 6.46 -2.87 -14.85
N GLU A 13 6.54 -1.89 -15.76
CA GLU A 13 7.37 -0.69 -15.56
C GLU A 13 6.89 0.13 -14.36
N ILE A 14 5.57 0.35 -14.23
CA ILE A 14 4.97 1.07 -13.10
C ILE A 14 5.26 0.32 -11.79
N CYS A 15 5.07 -0.99 -11.77
CA CYS A 15 5.35 -1.79 -10.59
C CYS A 15 6.83 -1.73 -10.17
N ALA A 16 7.76 -1.81 -11.12
CA ALA A 16 9.20 -1.69 -10.86
C ALA A 16 9.57 -0.30 -10.33
N GLN A 17 9.03 0.78 -10.91
CA GLN A 17 9.22 2.16 -10.44
C GLN A 17 8.71 2.36 -9.00
N HIS A 18 7.65 1.63 -8.62
CA HIS A 18 7.09 1.63 -7.27
C HIS A 18 7.76 0.61 -6.32
N GLY A 19 8.80 -0.09 -6.76
CA GLY A 19 9.57 -1.05 -5.96
C GLY A 19 8.87 -2.39 -5.70
N VAL A 20 7.89 -2.75 -6.53
CA VAL A 20 7.13 -4.01 -6.42
C VAL A 20 7.83 -5.12 -7.20
N PHE A 21 8.55 -5.98 -6.49
CA PHE A 21 9.31 -7.11 -7.06
C PHE A 21 8.82 -8.50 -6.64
N SER A 22 7.79 -8.54 -5.79
CA SER A 22 7.12 -9.77 -5.39
C SER A 22 5.63 -9.50 -5.27
N LEU A 23 4.81 -10.54 -5.33
CA LEU A 23 3.36 -10.45 -5.18
C LEU A 23 2.87 -11.43 -4.11
N PRO A 24 1.76 -11.14 -3.41
CA PRO A 24 1.01 -9.88 -3.45
C PRO A 24 1.68 -8.77 -2.63
N VAL A 25 1.43 -7.51 -3.01
CA VAL A 25 1.87 -6.31 -2.28
C VAL A 25 0.71 -5.32 -2.16
N VAL A 26 0.59 -4.69 -0.99
CA VAL A 26 -0.34 -3.57 -0.76
C VAL A 26 0.45 -2.38 -0.28
N GLN A 27 0.39 -1.28 -1.03
CA GLN A 27 0.98 0.00 -0.66
C GLN A 27 -0.13 0.99 -0.28
N VAL A 28 0.03 1.70 0.83
CA VAL A 28 -0.90 2.76 1.26
C VAL A 28 -0.18 4.10 1.23
N PHE A 29 -0.79 5.04 0.53
CA PHE A 29 -0.28 6.38 0.36
C PHE A 29 -1.14 7.38 1.12
N PHE A 30 -0.49 8.32 1.80
CA PHE A 30 -1.13 9.47 2.43
C PHE A 30 -0.47 10.74 1.86
N MET A 31 -1.27 11.69 1.40
CA MET A 31 -0.78 12.95 0.79
C MET A 31 0.27 12.72 -0.31
N GLY A 32 0.10 11.66 -1.12
CA GLY A 32 1.02 11.29 -2.20
C GLY A 32 2.30 10.55 -1.76
N GLN A 33 2.55 10.41 -0.46
CA GLN A 33 3.72 9.69 0.06
C GLN A 33 3.34 8.27 0.51
N LYS A 34 4.19 7.27 0.27
CA LYS A 34 4.00 5.88 0.74
C LYS A 34 4.28 5.80 2.25
N PHE A 35 3.32 5.29 3.02
CA PHE A 35 3.48 5.08 4.47
C PHE A 35 3.45 3.61 4.90
N ILE A 36 2.67 2.78 4.19
CA ILE A 36 2.56 1.36 4.49
C ILE A 36 2.90 0.58 3.23
N GLU A 37 3.64 -0.51 3.42
CA GLU A 37 3.86 -1.55 2.43
C GLU A 37 3.74 -2.90 3.13
N GLU A 38 2.80 -3.72 2.70
CA GLU A 38 2.67 -5.11 3.12
C GLU A 38 3.03 -6.00 1.94
N MET A 39 3.77 -7.08 2.19
CA MET A 39 4.17 -8.06 1.18
C MET A 39 3.84 -9.47 1.64
N ARG A 40 3.59 -10.39 0.69
CA ARG A 40 3.34 -11.83 0.95
C ARG A 40 2.10 -12.05 1.83
N GLY A 41 2.21 -12.89 2.86
CA GLY A 41 1.13 -13.13 3.82
C GLY A 41 1.09 -12.03 4.88
N PHE A 42 0.05 -11.20 4.86
CA PHE A 42 -0.21 -10.18 5.87
C PHE A 42 -1.66 -10.25 6.36
N SER A 43 -1.91 -9.70 7.54
CA SER A 43 -3.26 -9.63 8.13
C SER A 43 -3.98 -8.37 7.70
N LEU A 44 -5.19 -8.52 7.15
CA LEU A 44 -6.07 -7.40 6.82
C LEU A 44 -6.46 -6.58 8.04
N MET A 45 -6.71 -7.23 9.18
CA MET A 45 -7.02 -6.54 10.44
C MET A 45 -5.83 -5.70 10.91
N ALA A 46 -4.60 -6.23 10.80
CA ALA A 46 -3.41 -5.50 11.19
C ALA A 46 -3.16 -4.29 10.26
N LEU A 47 -3.36 -4.47 8.95
CA LEU A 47 -3.29 -3.39 7.98
C LEU A 47 -4.30 -2.27 8.29
N GLU A 48 -5.55 -2.62 8.59
CA GLU A 48 -6.59 -1.65 8.96
C GLU A 48 -6.21 -0.85 10.20
N GLN A 49 -5.66 -1.51 11.23
CA GLN A 49 -5.17 -0.83 12.44
C GLN A 49 -4.01 0.12 12.15
N LYS A 50 -3.06 -0.27 11.28
CA LYS A 50 -1.95 0.58 10.85
C LYS A 50 -2.46 1.84 10.13
N ILE A 51 -3.40 1.67 9.21
CA ILE A 51 -4.05 2.78 8.47
C ILE A 51 -4.72 3.74 9.45
N LYS A 52 -5.56 3.23 10.37
CA LYS A 52 -6.25 4.05 11.39
C LYS A 52 -5.25 4.83 12.24
N LYS A 53 -4.19 4.17 12.72
CA LYS A 53 -3.15 4.80 13.55
C LYS A 53 -2.46 5.97 12.85
N ILE A 54 -2.19 5.85 11.55
CA ILE A 54 -1.56 6.94 10.78
C ILE A 54 -2.55 8.10 10.60
N TYR A 55 -3.80 7.80 10.20
CA TYR A 55 -4.85 8.83 10.11
C TYR A 55 -4.99 9.63 11.40
N SER A 56 -5.08 8.96 12.55
CA SER A 56 -5.21 9.62 13.87
C SER A 56 -4.04 10.54 14.21
N LYS A 57 -2.85 10.28 13.67
CA LYS A 57 -1.66 11.13 13.87
C LYS A 57 -1.60 12.32 12.92
N MET A 58 -2.31 12.24 11.79
CA MET A 58 -2.33 13.30 10.76
C MET A 58 -3.50 14.27 10.95
N SER A 59 -4.61 13.82 11.51
CA SER A 59 -5.70 14.69 11.98
C SER A 59 -5.27 15.37 13.29
N ILE A 60 -4.66 16.55 13.17
CA ILE A 60 -4.57 17.53 14.27
C ILE A 60 -5.91 18.26 14.34
#